data_AF-A0A015JEU8-F1
#
_entry.id   AF-A0A015JEU8-F1
#
_cell.length_a   1.000
_cell.length_b   1.000
_cell.length_c   1.000
_cell.angle_alpha   90.00
_cell.angle_beta   90.00
_cell.angle_gamma   90.00
#
_symmetry.space_group_name_H-M   'P 1'
#
loop_
_entity.id
_entity.type
_entity.pdbx_description
1 polymer ?
#
loop_
_entity_poly.entity_id
_entity_poly.type
_entity_poly.pdbx_seq_one_letter_code
_entity_poly.pdbx_strand_id
1 'polypeptide(L)'
;MTTLHYHHITDEEISKIFQESVSSKRGQLCIEYGLRSLPSILDKLKYKRYLQMLQDIYHIIIGKIGRLLKLTCELFSQEGENNFVKIWKNFEIPKKWFHLPNPISYYNSFMMSDLLRLAMIMPFLLNQFLKESSLKNNKTATIQQRIDVA
;
A
#
# COMPACT_ATOMS: atom_id res chain seq x y z
N MET A 1 17.48 27.91 9.26
CA MET A 1 16.44 28.95 9.50
C MET A 1 15.03 28.45 9.14
N THR A 2 14.86 27.53 8.19
CA THR A 2 13.57 26.96 7.75
C THR A 2 12.91 25.98 8.73
N THR A 3 13.68 25.20 9.50
CA THR A 3 13.16 24.24 10.49
C THR A 3 12.40 24.90 11.64
N LEU A 4 12.83 26.09 12.09
CA LEU A 4 12.16 26.84 13.17
C LEU A 4 10.79 27.37 12.75
N HIS A 5 10.66 27.84 11.51
CA HIS A 5 9.39 28.36 10.98
C HIS A 5 8.34 27.26 10.79
N TYR A 6 8.76 26.12 10.23
CA TYR A 6 7.88 24.97 10.07
C TYR A 6 7.38 24.41 11.40
N HIS A 7 8.26 24.32 12.41
CA HIS A 7 7.88 23.89 13.76
C HIS A 7 6.86 24.85 14.38
N HIS A 8 7.08 26.15 14.26
CA HIS A 8 6.19 27.18 14.80
C HIS A 8 4.77 27.08 14.21
N ILE A 9 4.66 27.00 12.87
CA ILE A 9 3.35 26.85 12.20
C ILE A 9 2.66 25.56 12.65
N THR A 10 3.40 24.45 12.68
CA THR A 10 2.86 23.15 13.08
C THR A 10 2.34 23.17 14.52
N ASP A 11 3.05 23.82 15.44
CA ASP A 11 2.62 23.94 16.84
C ASP A 11 1.36 24.82 16.99
N GLU A 12 1.26 25.92 16.24
CA GLU A 12 0.06 26.76 16.23
C GLU A 12 -1.17 26.00 15.73
N GLU A 13 -1.04 25.28 14.61
CA GLU A 13 -2.12 24.48 14.01
C GLU A 13 -2.56 23.35 14.95
N ILE A 14 -1.61 22.65 15.57
CA ILE A 14 -1.89 21.64 16.59
C ILE A 14 -2.63 22.26 17.79
N SER A 15 -2.18 23.42 18.27
CA SER A 15 -2.83 24.12 19.40
C SER A 15 -4.28 24.49 19.06
N LYS A 16 -4.54 24.98 17.84
CA LYS A 16 -5.90 25.29 17.37
C LYS A 16 -6.80 24.06 17.35
N ILE A 17 -6.29 22.92 16.89
CA ILE A 17 -7.02 21.64 16.89
C ILE A 17 -7.34 21.19 18.33
N PHE A 18 -6.39 21.27 19.26
CA PHE A 18 -6.60 20.83 20.64
C PHE A 18 -7.54 21.74 21.44
N GLN A 19 -7.57 23.04 21.13
CA GLN A 19 -8.45 24.01 21.78
C GLN A 19 -9.90 23.94 21.25
N GLU A 20 -10.15 23.36 20.08
CA GLU A 20 -11.49 23.23 19.52
C GLU A 20 -12.31 22.14 20.23
N SER A 21 -13.29 22.59 21.00
CA SER A 21 -14.17 21.74 21.81
C SER A 21 -15.15 20.96 20.93
N VAL A 22 -15.61 21.52 19.81
CA VAL A 22 -16.61 20.89 18.95
C VAL A 22 -15.97 19.85 18.04
N SER A 23 -16.38 18.57 18.21
CA SER A 23 -15.78 17.45 17.49
C SER A 23 -15.85 17.57 15.95
N SER A 24 -16.92 18.12 15.39
CA SER A 24 -17.08 18.28 13.94
C SER A 24 -16.11 19.34 13.40
N LYS A 25 -16.02 20.49 14.05
CA LYS A 25 -15.07 21.57 13.71
C LYS A 25 -13.62 21.11 13.86
N ARG A 26 -13.33 20.37 14.94
CA ARG A 26 -12.02 19.76 15.15
C ARG A 26 -11.65 18.81 14.01
N GLY A 27 -12.59 17.98 13.56
CA GLY A 27 -12.41 17.11 12.40
C GLY A 27 -12.15 17.88 11.11
N GLN A 28 -12.82 19.02 10.92
CA GLN A 28 -12.63 19.87 9.76
C GLN A 28 -11.24 20.54 9.75
N LEU A 29 -10.78 21.06 10.90
CA LEU A 29 -9.43 21.59 11.06
C LEU A 29 -8.34 20.53 10.83
N CYS A 30 -8.60 19.28 11.26
CA CYS A 30 -7.69 18.17 11.00
C CYS A 30 -7.53 17.88 9.50
N ILE A 31 -8.62 17.94 8.74
CA ILE A 31 -8.59 17.77 7.28
C ILE A 31 -7.87 18.95 6.63
N GLU A 32 -8.19 20.17 7.04
CA GLU A 32 -7.61 21.41 6.50
C GLU A 32 -6.09 21.47 6.69
N TYR A 33 -5.60 21.17 7.89
CA TYR A 33 -4.16 21.23 8.19
C TYR A 33 -3.43 19.92 7.83
N GLY A 34 -4.15 18.86 7.42
CA GLY A 34 -3.57 17.55 7.18
C GLY A 34 -2.98 16.91 8.46
N LEU A 35 -3.48 17.32 9.62
CA LEU A 35 -3.04 16.89 10.95
C LEU A 35 -4.09 15.99 11.60
N ARG A 36 -3.68 15.14 12.53
CA ARG A 36 -4.60 14.22 13.21
C ARG A 36 -5.07 14.80 14.55
N SER A 37 -6.35 14.60 14.88
CA SER A 37 -6.97 15.11 16.13
C SER A 37 -6.52 14.40 17.40
N LEU A 38 -6.12 13.13 17.30
CA LEU A 38 -5.86 12.27 18.44
C LEU A 38 -4.56 11.48 18.24
N PRO A 39 -3.76 11.31 19.32
CA PRO A 39 -2.65 10.37 19.32
C PRO A 39 -3.17 8.94 19.09
N SER A 40 -2.54 8.23 18.16
CA SER A 40 -2.72 6.81 17.93
C SER A 40 -1.78 5.97 18.79
N ILE A 41 -2.02 4.67 18.86
CA ILE A 41 -1.12 3.74 19.54
C ILE A 41 0.31 3.76 18.98
N LEU A 42 0.47 4.14 17.70
CA LEU A 42 1.78 4.29 17.05
C LEU A 42 2.58 5.47 17.60
N ASP A 43 1.90 6.49 18.17
CA ASP A 43 2.57 7.63 18.79
C ASP A 43 3.29 7.24 20.08
N LYS A 44 2.90 6.12 20.71
CA LYS A 44 3.63 5.54 21.86
C LYS A 44 4.95 4.91 21.45
N LEU A 45 5.12 4.53 20.17
CA LEU A 45 6.31 3.83 19.68
C LEU A 45 7.39 4.81 19.21
N LYS A 46 7.00 5.86 18.47
CA LYS A 46 7.94 6.86 17.95
C LYS A 46 7.21 8.12 17.48
N TYR A 47 6.77 8.97 18.41
CA TYR A 47 6.16 10.25 18.05
C TYR A 47 7.20 11.35 17.89
N LYS A 48 7.22 12.02 16.73
CA LYS A 48 7.85 13.33 16.56
C LYS A 48 6.89 14.21 15.78
N ARG A 49 6.19 15.12 16.45
CA ARG A 49 5.11 15.96 15.89
C ARG A 49 5.46 16.76 14.63
N TYR A 50 6.75 17.07 14.45
CA TYR A 50 7.28 17.82 13.30
C TYR A 50 7.87 16.92 12.21
N LEU A 51 7.99 15.62 12.45
CA LEU A 51 8.12 14.69 11.34
C LEU A 51 6.71 14.23 11.05
N GLN A 52 6.28 14.30 9.80
CA GLN A 52 5.16 13.50 9.35
C GLN A 52 5.58 12.01 9.36
N MET A 53 5.85 11.48 10.55
CA MET A 53 6.45 10.19 10.79
C MET A 53 5.36 9.12 10.72
N LEU A 54 4.93 8.87 9.49
CA LEU A 54 4.09 7.75 9.12
C LEU A 54 4.17 7.49 7.61
N GLN A 55 4.54 8.50 6.81
CA GLN A 55 4.82 8.29 5.40
C GLN A 55 6.01 7.33 5.23
N ASP A 56 7.15 7.50 5.87
CA ASP A 56 8.33 6.66 5.58
C ASP A 56 8.09 5.15 5.79
N ILE A 57 7.55 4.73 6.94
CA ILE A 57 7.29 3.30 7.20
C ILE A 57 6.20 2.77 6.26
N TYR A 58 5.13 3.55 6.06
CA TYR A 58 4.07 3.19 5.11
C TYR A 58 4.63 3.08 3.69
N HIS A 59 5.42 4.05 3.23
CA HIS A 59 6.07 4.07 1.92
C HIS A 59 7.04 2.90 1.75
N ILE A 60 7.79 2.54 2.81
CA ILE A 60 8.66 1.35 2.81
C ILE A 60 7.84 0.07 2.66
N ILE A 61 6.76 -0.08 3.44
CA ILE A 61 5.88 -1.26 3.37
C ILE A 61 5.21 -1.34 1.99
N ILE A 62 4.65 -0.24 1.50
CA ILE A 62 4.03 -0.16 0.19
C ILE A 62 5.04 -0.43 -0.92
N GLY A 63 6.25 0.11 -0.83
CA GLY A 63 7.32 -0.17 -1.78
C GLY A 63 7.71 -1.65 -1.80
N LYS A 64 7.74 -2.31 -0.63
CA LYS A 64 7.94 -3.76 -0.53
C LYS A 64 6.78 -4.54 -1.13
N ILE A 65 5.54 -4.14 -0.87
CA ILE A 65 4.33 -4.75 -1.47
C ILE A 65 4.37 -4.62 -2.99
N GLY A 66 4.62 -3.42 -3.53
CA GLY A 66 4.71 -3.20 -4.96
C GLY A 66 5.82 -4.02 -5.61
N ARG A 67 6.99 -4.13 -4.95
CA ARG A 67 8.08 -5.01 -5.40
C ARG A 67 7.68 -6.48 -5.37
N LEU A 68 7.00 -6.93 -4.32
CA LEU A 68 6.51 -8.31 -4.20
C LEU A 68 5.53 -8.62 -5.35
N LEU A 69 4.52 -7.76 -5.55
CA LEU A 69 3.54 -7.90 -6.63
C LEU A 69 4.19 -7.98 -8.00
N LYS A 70 5.16 -7.08 -8.28
CA LYS A 70 5.93 -7.09 -9.52
C LYS A 70 6.66 -8.42 -9.72
N LEU A 71 7.40 -8.87 -8.70
CA LEU A 71 8.13 -10.13 -8.76
C LEU A 71 7.21 -11.34 -8.95
N THR A 72 6.03 -11.34 -8.32
CA THR A 72 5.00 -12.35 -8.51
C THR A 72 4.53 -12.40 -9.96
N CYS A 73 4.20 -11.27 -10.58
CA CYS A 73 3.80 -11.24 -11.98
C CYS A 73 4.94 -11.68 -12.92
N GLU A 74 6.19 -11.28 -12.65
CA GLU A 74 7.36 -11.67 -13.45
C GLU A 74 7.72 -13.17 -13.37
N LEU A 75 7.15 -13.89 -12.40
CA LEU A 75 7.28 -15.34 -12.25
C LEU A 75 6.36 -16.13 -13.19
N PHE A 76 5.30 -15.49 -13.71
CA PHE A 76 4.33 -16.18 -14.55
C PHE A 76 4.93 -16.64 -15.88
N SER A 77 4.66 -17.87 -16.28
CA SER A 77 4.89 -18.32 -17.66
C SER A 77 3.91 -17.61 -18.60
N GLN A 78 4.08 -17.77 -19.92
CA GLN A 78 3.09 -17.26 -20.88
C GLN A 78 1.68 -17.80 -20.62
N GLU A 79 1.58 -19.07 -20.19
CA GLU A 79 0.31 -19.69 -19.79
C GLU A 79 -0.25 -18.99 -18.53
N GLY A 80 0.59 -18.77 -17.53
CA GLY A 80 0.22 -18.08 -16.29
C GLY A 80 -0.27 -16.65 -16.54
N GLU A 81 0.42 -15.88 -17.39
CA GLU A 81 0.01 -14.52 -17.75
C GLU A 81 -1.35 -14.52 -18.46
N ASN A 82 -1.56 -15.42 -19.43
CA ASN A 82 -2.83 -15.53 -20.15
C ASN A 82 -3.99 -15.89 -19.20
N ASN A 83 -3.76 -16.84 -18.29
CA ASN A 83 -4.75 -17.23 -17.28
C ASN A 83 -5.07 -16.10 -16.31
N PHE A 84 -4.03 -15.40 -15.83
CA PHE A 84 -4.20 -14.23 -14.97
C PHE A 84 -5.04 -13.15 -15.65
N VAL A 85 -4.75 -12.80 -16.91
CA VAL A 85 -5.51 -11.79 -17.66
C VAL A 85 -6.97 -12.20 -17.81
N LYS A 86 -7.25 -13.49 -18.03
CA LYS A 86 -8.62 -14.01 -18.13
C LYS A 86 -9.37 -13.87 -16.81
N ILE A 87 -8.74 -14.22 -15.69
CA ILE A 87 -9.32 -14.07 -14.36
C ILE A 87 -9.52 -12.59 -14.02
N TRP A 88 -8.52 -11.74 -14.27
CA TRP A 88 -8.58 -10.31 -13.99
C TRP A 88 -9.75 -9.63 -14.73
N LYS A 89 -9.98 -9.98 -16.00
CA LYS A 89 -11.11 -9.46 -16.78
C LYS A 89 -12.49 -9.86 -16.23
N ASN A 90 -12.57 -11.04 -15.62
CA ASN A 90 -13.82 -11.58 -15.08
C ASN A 90 -13.99 -11.29 -13.58
N PHE A 91 -12.98 -10.72 -12.93
CA PHE A 91 -13.01 -10.45 -11.50
C PHE A 91 -13.88 -9.23 -11.21
N GLU A 92 -14.94 -9.43 -10.43
CA GLU A 92 -15.80 -8.34 -9.97
C GLU A 92 -15.12 -7.55 -8.86
N ILE A 93 -14.56 -6.40 -9.23
CA ILE A 93 -13.99 -5.46 -8.27
C ILE A 93 -15.12 -4.89 -7.39
N PRO A 94 -14.93 -4.78 -6.06
CA PRO A 94 -15.94 -4.19 -5.18
C PRO A 94 -16.40 -2.81 -5.66
N LYS A 95 -17.72 -2.56 -5.69
CA LYS A 95 -18.33 -1.34 -6.25
C LYS A 95 -17.79 -0.02 -5.71
N LYS A 96 -17.19 -0.02 -4.51
CA LYS A 96 -16.60 1.16 -3.87
C LYS A 96 -15.16 1.45 -4.32
N TRP A 97 -14.52 0.54 -5.05
CA TRP A 97 -13.15 0.71 -5.52
C TRP A 97 -13.17 1.34 -6.90
N PHE A 98 -12.23 2.25 -7.13
CA PHE A 98 -11.98 2.74 -8.48
C PHE A 98 -11.47 1.59 -9.36
N HIS A 99 -11.73 1.69 -10.66
CA HIS A 99 -11.27 0.71 -11.62
C HIS A 99 -9.73 0.58 -11.56
N LEU A 100 -9.23 -0.63 -11.33
CA LEU A 100 -7.80 -0.92 -11.27
C LEU A 100 -7.29 -1.41 -12.63
N PRO A 101 -6.18 -0.87 -13.16
CA PRO A 101 -5.58 -1.41 -14.38
C PRO A 101 -4.98 -2.80 -14.13
N ASN A 102 -4.70 -3.54 -15.21
CA ASN A 102 -4.07 -4.86 -15.13
C ASN A 102 -2.68 -4.77 -14.46
N PRO A 103 -2.43 -5.52 -13.36
CA PRO A 103 -1.15 -5.53 -12.66
C PRO A 103 0.08 -5.92 -13.48
N ILE A 104 -0.08 -6.75 -14.51
CA ILE A 104 1.03 -7.20 -15.36
C ILE A 104 1.53 -6.06 -16.25
N SER A 105 0.62 -5.35 -16.90
CA SER A 105 0.97 -4.33 -17.90
C SER A 105 1.23 -2.94 -17.30
N TYR A 106 0.61 -2.62 -16.17
CA TYR A 106 0.57 -1.26 -15.61
C TYR A 106 1.16 -1.16 -14.20
N TYR A 107 2.16 -1.98 -13.88
CA TYR A 107 2.73 -2.04 -12.52
C TYR A 107 3.25 -0.68 -12.01
N ASN A 108 3.79 0.16 -12.89
CA ASN A 108 4.29 1.50 -12.53
C ASN A 108 3.19 2.55 -12.34
N SER A 109 1.95 2.23 -12.69
CA SER A 109 0.84 3.18 -12.67
C SER A 109 0.04 3.16 -11.37
N PHE A 110 0.31 2.19 -10.48
CA PHE A 110 -0.44 2.06 -9.23
C PHE A 110 -0.01 3.10 -8.20
N MET A 111 -1.00 3.79 -7.65
CA MET A 111 -0.79 4.60 -6.46
C MET A 111 -0.67 3.69 -5.23
N MET A 112 -0.21 4.25 -4.10
CA MET A 112 -0.02 3.48 -2.86
C MET A 112 -1.30 2.79 -2.37
N SER A 113 -2.45 3.47 -2.50
CA SER A 113 -3.75 2.90 -2.16
C SER A 113 -4.11 1.69 -3.02
N ASP A 114 -3.67 1.68 -4.27
CA ASP A 114 -3.95 0.59 -5.21
C ASP A 114 -3.08 -0.62 -4.89
N LEU A 115 -1.82 -0.39 -4.51
CA LEU A 115 -0.91 -1.46 -4.06
C LEU A 115 -1.45 -2.21 -2.84
N LEU A 116 -2.09 -1.52 -1.89
CA LEU A 116 -2.78 -2.18 -0.76
C LEU A 116 -3.95 -3.03 -1.23
N ARG A 117 -4.81 -2.45 -2.08
CA ARG A 117 -5.97 -3.15 -2.63
C ARG A 117 -5.56 -4.41 -3.38
N LEU A 118 -4.52 -4.32 -4.21
CA LEU A 118 -3.92 -5.44 -4.92
C LEU A 118 -3.38 -6.48 -3.95
N ALA A 119 -2.64 -6.07 -2.91
CA ALA A 119 -2.12 -7.01 -1.91
C ALA A 119 -3.23 -7.84 -1.25
N MET A 120 -4.40 -7.24 -1.04
CA MET A 120 -5.56 -7.95 -0.46
C MET A 120 -6.15 -9.01 -1.39
N ILE A 121 -6.30 -8.70 -2.68
CA ILE A 121 -7.00 -9.59 -3.64
C ILE A 121 -6.06 -10.57 -4.34
N MET A 122 -4.76 -10.26 -4.43
CA MET A 122 -3.82 -11.07 -5.20
C MET A 122 -3.73 -12.52 -4.74
N PRO A 123 -3.68 -12.86 -3.44
CA PRO A 123 -3.72 -14.26 -2.99
C PRO A 123 -4.94 -15.02 -3.53
N PHE A 124 -6.11 -14.38 -3.55
CA PHE A 124 -7.33 -14.96 -4.10
C PHE A 124 -7.25 -15.17 -5.62
N LEU A 125 -6.77 -14.19 -6.36
CA LEU A 125 -6.60 -14.28 -7.82
C LEU A 125 -5.61 -15.38 -8.20
N LEU A 126 -4.48 -15.44 -7.48
CA LEU A 126 -3.44 -16.44 -7.66
C LEU A 126 -4.01 -17.85 -7.47
N ASN A 127 -4.78 -18.08 -6.40
CA ASN A 127 -5.37 -19.38 -6.08
C ASN A 127 -6.31 -19.93 -7.17
N GLN A 128 -6.82 -19.08 -8.07
CA GLN A 128 -7.73 -19.51 -9.14
C GLN A 128 -7.03 -20.17 -10.34
N PHE A 129 -5.73 -19.93 -10.55
CA PHE A 129 -5.01 -20.50 -11.71
C PHE A 129 -3.63 -21.06 -11.41
N LEU A 130 -3.07 -20.80 -10.23
CA LEU A 130 -1.69 -21.20 -9.95
C LEU A 130 -1.54 -22.72 -10.00
N LYS A 131 -0.67 -23.16 -10.90
CA LYS A 131 -0.14 -24.51 -11.02
C LYS A 131 1.28 -24.42 -11.53
N GLU A 132 2.03 -25.51 -11.51
CA GLU A 132 3.45 -25.51 -11.89
C GLU A 132 3.68 -24.92 -13.30
N SER A 133 2.85 -25.29 -14.28
CA SER A 133 2.96 -24.77 -15.66
C SER A 133 2.67 -23.26 -15.78
N SER A 134 2.04 -22.66 -14.77
CA SER A 134 1.79 -21.22 -14.71
C SER A 134 3.03 -20.41 -14.32
N LEU A 135 4.12 -21.08 -13.90
CA LEU A 135 5.36 -20.45 -13.47
C LEU A 135 6.50 -20.76 -14.47
N LYS A 136 7.48 -19.85 -14.56
CA LYS A 136 8.66 -20.08 -15.40
C LYS A 136 9.55 -21.19 -14.79
N ASN A 137 9.86 -22.23 -15.57
CA ASN A 137 10.64 -23.40 -15.14
C ASN A 137 12.02 -23.09 -14.55
N ASN A 138 12.67 -22.01 -15.00
CA ASN A 138 13.97 -21.60 -14.47
C ASN A 138 13.90 -20.98 -13.06
N LYS A 139 12.70 -20.55 -12.62
CA LYS A 139 12.49 -19.93 -11.30
C LYS A 139 11.85 -20.90 -10.30
N THR A 140 11.11 -21.92 -10.74
CA THR A 140 10.48 -22.93 -9.86
C THR A 140 11.52 -23.74 -9.07
N ALA A 141 12.57 -24.24 -9.73
CA ALA A 141 13.65 -24.97 -9.07
C ALA A 141 14.39 -24.12 -8.02
N THR A 142 14.56 -22.82 -8.28
CA THR A 142 15.19 -21.89 -7.33
C THR A 142 14.29 -21.60 -6.12
N ILE A 143 12.97 -21.53 -6.32
CA ILE A 143 12.01 -21.35 -5.22
C ILE A 143 11.99 -22.60 -4.34
N GLN A 144 11.93 -23.79 -4.95
CA GLN A 144 11.93 -25.06 -4.22
C GLN A 144 13.19 -25.21 -3.35
N GLN A 145 14.37 -24.97 -3.92
CA GLN A 145 15.63 -24.98 -3.17
C GLN A 145 15.66 -24.00 -1.98
N ARG A 146 14.97 -22.86 -2.06
CA ARG A 146 14.94 -21.89 -0.96
C ARG A 146 13.94 -22.26 0.14
N ILE A 147 12.87 -22.95 -0.21
CA ILE A 147 11.87 -23.44 0.73
C ILE A 147 12.41 -24.64 1.49
N ASP A 148 13.07 -25.58 0.79
CA ASP A 148 13.60 -26.81 1.40
C ASP A 148 14.81 -26.57 2.33
N VAL A 149 15.38 -25.36 2.30
CA VAL A 149 16.51 -24.94 3.17
C VAL A 149 16.01 -24.22 4.44
N ALA A 150 14.71 -23.90 4.55
CA ALA A 150 14.09 -23.24 5.69
C ALA A 150 13.46 -24.24 6.67
#